data_AF-A0A4U2DVW1-F1
#
_entry.id   AF-A0A4U2DVW1-F1
#
_cell.length_a   1.000
_cell.length_b   1.000
_cell.length_c   1.000
_cell.angle_alpha   90.00
_cell.angle_beta   90.00
_cell.angle_gamma   90.00
#
_symmetry.space_group_name_H-M   'P 1'
#
loop_
_entity.id
_entity.type
_entity.pdbx_description
1 polymer ?
#
loop_
_entity_poly.entity_id
_entity_poly.type
_entity_poly.pdbx_seq_one_letter_code
_entity_poly.pdbx_strand_id
1 'polypeptide(L)'
;YQALYDPLTHLPNRRCLFKTLNAEVEQLKGSLGKGTLAVVDIDFFKVVNDTYGHQMGDVVLKKVANVLSNNTQEGEFVARFGGEEFILWYPNKTPSCVEDKFM
;
A
#
# COMPACT_ATOMS: atom_id res chain seq x y z
N TYR A 1 -23.45 -4.32 -0.19
CA TYR A 1 -22.13 -4.81 -0.62
C TYR A 1 -21.17 -3.64 -0.63
N GLN A 2 -20.16 -3.61 0.25
CA GLN A 2 -19.10 -2.60 0.19
C GLN A 2 -17.91 -3.18 -0.58
N ALA A 3 -17.40 -2.47 -1.58
CA ALA A 3 -16.19 -2.88 -2.30
C ALA A 3 -14.97 -2.75 -1.37
N LEU A 4 -14.17 -3.83 -1.27
CA LEU A 4 -12.93 -3.89 -0.48
C LEU A 4 -11.66 -3.67 -1.32
N TYR A 5 -11.79 -3.65 -2.64
CA TYR A 5 -10.68 -3.50 -3.57
C TYR A 5 -10.86 -2.24 -4.42
N ASP A 6 -9.74 -1.65 -4.83
CA ASP A 6 -9.68 -0.56 -5.79
C ASP A 6 -9.92 -1.10 -7.21
N PRO A 7 -10.86 -0.55 -7.99
CA PRO A 7 -11.16 -1.06 -9.31
C PRO A 7 -10.06 -0.83 -10.35
N LEU A 8 -9.16 0.14 -10.13
CA LEU A 8 -8.11 0.48 -11.09
C LEU A 8 -6.88 -0.42 -10.90
N THR A 9 -6.40 -0.56 -9.67
CA THR A 9 -5.17 -1.30 -9.35
C THR A 9 -5.42 -2.72 -8.86
N HIS A 10 -6.67 -3.06 -8.53
CA HIS A 10 -7.06 -4.32 -7.88
C HIS A 10 -6.41 -4.56 -6.51
N LEU A 11 -5.74 -3.57 -5.94
CA LEU A 11 -5.25 -3.64 -4.58
C LEU A 11 -6.39 -3.47 -3.58
N PRO A 12 -6.24 -3.99 -2.35
CA PRO A 12 -7.08 -3.59 -1.24
C PRO A 12 -7.20 -2.07 -1.15
N ASN A 13 -8.41 -1.58 -0.89
CA ASN A 13 -8.65 -0.15 -0.73
C ASN A 13 -8.49 0.28 0.73
N ARG A 14 -8.60 1.59 0.98
CA ARG A 14 -8.59 2.19 2.32
C ARG A 14 -9.48 1.48 3.34
N ARG A 15 -10.67 0.99 2.96
CA ARG A 15 -11.56 0.27 3.90
C ARG A 15 -10.99 -1.09 4.28
N CYS A 16 -10.50 -1.85 3.31
CA CYS A 16 -9.86 -3.12 3.58
C CYS A 16 -8.60 -2.95 4.43
N LEU A 17 -7.79 -1.93 4.15
CA LEU A 17 -6.61 -1.59 4.96
C LEU A 17 -6.95 -1.41 6.43
N PHE A 18 -7.91 -0.55 6.77
CA PHE A 18 -8.28 -0.34 8.17
C PHE A 18 -8.84 -1.59 8.83
N LYS A 19 -9.62 -2.39 8.09
CA LYS A 19 -10.12 -3.67 8.61
C LYS A 19 -8.96 -4.61 8.96
N THR A 20 -7.96 -4.73 8.07
CA THR A 20 -6.77 -5.56 8.29
C THR A 20 -5.94 -5.02 9.45
N LEU A 21 -5.57 -3.74 9.42
CA LEU A 21 -4.73 -3.12 10.46
C LEU A 21 -5.37 -3.18 11.85
N ASN A 22 -6.69 -2.96 11.96
CA ASN A 22 -7.36 -3.08 13.25
C ASN A 22 -7.24 -4.49 13.82
N ALA A 23 -7.41 -5.52 12.98
CA ALA A 23 -7.26 -6.91 13.41
C ALA A 23 -5.81 -7.22 13.82
N GLU A 24 -4.83 -6.76 13.04
CA GLU A 24 -3.40 -6.93 13.31
C GLU A 24 -2.99 -6.24 14.61
N VAL A 25 -3.41 -5.00 14.83
CA VAL A 25 -3.10 -4.24 16.05
C VAL A 25 -3.68 -4.92 17.29
N GLU A 26 -4.90 -5.49 17.22
CA GLU A 26 -5.45 -6.26 18.34
C GLU A 26 -4.62 -7.53 18.63
N GLN A 27 -4.10 -8.22 17.62
CA GLN A 27 -3.19 -9.35 17.81
C GLN A 27 -1.84 -8.92 18.43
N LEU A 28 -1.32 -7.77 18.01
CA LEU A 28 -0.10 -7.17 18.55
C LEU A 28 -0.25 -6.64 19.98
N LYS A 29 -1.47 -6.39 20.47
CA LYS A 29 -1.68 -6.05 21.90
C LYS A 29 -1.57 -7.28 22.80
N GLY A 30 -1.96 -8.46 22.29
CA GLY A 30 -1.93 -9.73 23.03
C GLY A 30 -0.58 -10.45 22.98
N SER A 31 0.33 -10.01 22.11
CA SER A 31 1.68 -10.56 21.92
C SER A 31 2.69 -9.41 22.05
N LEU A 32 3.94 -9.63 22.48
CA LEU A 32 5.00 -8.61 22.40
C LEU A 32 5.48 -8.40 20.94
N GLY A 33 4.54 -8.43 19.99
CA GLY A 33 4.78 -8.33 18.58
C GLY A 33 5.14 -6.90 18.16
N LYS A 34 5.72 -6.78 16.97
CA LYS A 34 6.04 -5.51 16.32
C LYS A 34 5.50 -5.52 14.90
N GLY A 35 5.38 -4.35 14.30
CA GLY A 35 5.09 -4.24 12.88
C GLY A 35 5.48 -2.86 12.38
N THR A 36 5.71 -2.76 11.09
CA THR A 36 6.09 -1.52 10.41
C THR A 36 5.03 -1.15 9.39
N LEU A 37 4.62 0.11 9.40
CA LEU A 37 3.76 0.69 8.37
C LEU A 37 4.61 1.61 7.50
N ALA A 38 4.57 1.41 6.18
CA ALA A 38 5.18 2.32 5.23
C ALA A 38 4.08 3.07 4.47
N VAL A 39 4.25 4.38 4.35
CA VAL A 39 3.40 5.25 3.54
C VAL A 39 4.19 5.65 2.31
N VAL A 40 3.60 5.47 1.14
CA VAL A 40 4.22 5.74 -0.16
C VAL A 40 3.34 6.72 -0.91
N ASP A 41 3.95 7.81 -1.38
CA ASP A 41 3.32 8.81 -2.24
C ASP A 41 4.11 8.91 -3.55
N ILE A 42 3.42 9.11 -4.68
CA ILE A 42 4.09 9.26 -5.98
C ILE A 42 4.38 10.74 -6.22
N ASP A 43 5.64 11.11 -6.09
CA ASP A 43 6.09 12.49 -6.35
C ASP A 43 5.70 12.97 -7.75
N PHE A 44 5.22 14.21 -7.83
CA PHE A 44 4.85 14.89 -9.07
C PHE A 44 3.78 14.17 -9.91
N PHE A 45 2.97 13.29 -9.32
CA PHE A 45 1.91 12.58 -10.06
C PHE A 45 0.93 13.51 -10.77
N LYS A 46 0.61 14.66 -10.16
CA LYS A 46 -0.18 15.72 -10.80
C LYS A 46 0.46 16.22 -12.11
N VAL A 47 1.78 16.39 -12.16
CA VAL A 47 2.48 16.83 -13.38
C VAL A 47 2.32 15.80 -14.51
N VAL A 48 2.35 14.51 -14.18
CA VAL A 48 2.08 13.44 -15.15
C VAL A 48 0.66 13.56 -15.71
N ASN A 49 -0.33 13.74 -14.84
CA ASN A 49 -1.73 13.92 -15.27
C ASN A 49 -1.92 15.16 -16.13
N ASP A 50 -1.32 16.28 -15.74
CA ASP A 50 -1.46 17.57 -16.44
C ASP A 50 -0.75 17.54 -17.80
N THR A 51 0.36 16.80 -17.92
CA THR A 51 1.17 16.73 -19.16
C THR A 51 0.66 15.67 -20.13
N TYR A 52 0.24 14.51 -19.64
CA TYR A 52 -0.07 13.33 -20.46
C TYR A 52 -1.52 12.84 -20.34
N GLY A 53 -2.33 13.50 -19.51
CA GLY A 53 -3.71 13.14 -19.24
C GLY A 53 -3.87 12.01 -18.22
N HIS A 54 -5.08 11.93 -17.64
CA HIS A 54 -5.41 10.96 -16.59
C HIS A 54 -5.24 9.49 -17.02
N GLN A 55 -5.42 9.16 -18.30
CA GLN A 55 -5.19 7.80 -18.79
C GLN A 55 -3.73 7.36 -18.59
N MET A 56 -2.78 8.30 -18.72
CA MET A 56 -1.38 8.00 -18.44
C MET A 56 -1.12 7.87 -16.94
N GLY A 57 -1.76 8.72 -16.12
CA GLY A 57 -1.74 8.58 -14.66
C GLY A 57 -2.24 7.21 -14.21
N ASP A 58 -3.32 6.71 -14.81
CA ASP A 58 -3.86 5.38 -14.54
C ASP A 58 -2.85 4.26 -14.87
N VAL A 59 -2.11 4.39 -15.97
CA VAL A 59 -1.03 3.46 -16.33
C VAL A 59 0.09 3.50 -15.30
N VAL A 60 0.49 4.68 -14.84
CA VAL A 60 1.51 4.84 -13.79
C VAL A 60 1.04 4.18 -12.49
N LEU A 61 -0.18 4.44 -12.04
CA LEU A 61 -0.75 3.85 -10.83
C LEU A 61 -0.78 2.32 -10.88
N LYS A 62 -1.18 1.74 -12.03
CA LYS A 62 -1.15 0.28 -12.24
C LYS A 62 0.26 -0.28 -12.17
N LYS A 63 1.25 0.41 -12.76
CA LYS A 63 2.65 -0.02 -12.70
C LYS A 63 3.20 0.03 -11.29
N VAL A 64 2.96 1.11 -10.55
CA VAL A 64 3.39 1.24 -9.15
C VAL A 64 2.72 0.16 -8.30
N ALA A 65 1.41 -0.04 -8.45
CA ALA A 65 0.70 -1.11 -7.76
C ALA A 65 1.31 -2.50 -8.01
N ASN A 66 1.65 -2.82 -9.27
CA ASN A 66 2.31 -4.08 -9.62
C ASN A 66 3.70 -4.19 -8.99
N VAL A 67 4.51 -3.13 -9.02
CA VAL A 67 5.83 -3.12 -8.40
C VAL A 67 5.73 -3.37 -6.89
N LEU A 68 4.83 -2.64 -6.20
CA LEU A 68 4.63 -2.82 -4.77
C LEU A 68 4.12 -4.22 -4.43
N SER A 69 3.13 -4.73 -5.17
CA SER A 69 2.58 -6.07 -4.96
C SER A 69 3.60 -7.19 -5.22
N ASN A 70 4.43 -7.07 -6.26
CA ASN A 70 5.44 -8.08 -6.55
C ASN A 70 6.59 -8.08 -5.53
N ASN A 71 6.79 -6.96 -4.84
CA ASN A 71 7.75 -6.86 -3.75
C ASN A 71 7.13 -7.17 -2.38
N THR A 72 5.82 -7.46 -2.29
CA THR A 72 5.21 -7.92 -1.03
C THR A 72 5.29 -9.43 -0.89
N GLN A 73 5.69 -9.90 0.30
CA GLN A 73 5.79 -11.31 0.66
C GLN A 73 4.51 -11.82 1.32
N GLU A 74 4.41 -13.13 1.51
CA GLU A 74 3.32 -13.73 2.27
C GLU A 74 3.25 -13.13 3.69
N GLY A 75 2.04 -12.74 4.11
CA GLY A 75 1.79 -12.07 5.38
C GLY A 75 2.00 -10.55 5.36
N GLU A 76 2.69 -10.00 4.36
CA GLU A 76 2.71 -8.55 4.13
C GLU A 76 1.46 -8.11 3.37
N PHE A 77 1.14 -6.83 3.46
CA PHE A 77 -0.09 -6.31 2.86
C PHE A 77 0.18 -4.95 2.21
N VAL A 78 -0.36 -4.74 1.02
CA VAL A 78 -0.33 -3.45 0.32
C VAL A 78 -1.76 -3.01 0.00
N ALA A 79 -2.03 -1.72 0.15
CA ALA A 79 -3.31 -1.12 -0.20
C ALA A 79 -3.13 0.22 -0.89
N ARG A 80 -4.06 0.56 -1.78
CA ARG A 80 -4.20 1.93 -2.27
C ARG A 80 -5.05 2.72 -1.27
N PHE A 81 -4.44 3.73 -0.66
CA PHE A 81 -5.09 4.53 0.38
C PHE A 81 -5.83 5.73 -0.20
N GLY A 82 -5.22 6.41 -1.17
CA GLY A 82 -5.70 7.64 -1.77
C GLY A 82 -5.57 7.66 -3.30
N GLY A 83 -5.49 8.87 -3.86
CA GLY A 83 -5.33 9.08 -5.31
C GLY A 83 -4.02 8.49 -5.82
N GLU A 84 -2.90 8.96 -5.29
CA GLU A 84 -1.54 8.48 -5.58
C GLU A 84 -0.84 7.82 -4.39
N GLU A 85 -1.54 7.71 -3.26
CA GLU A 85 -0.99 7.19 -2.01
C GLU A 85 -1.22 5.67 -1.84
N PHE A 86 -0.18 4.96 -1.45
CA PHE A 86 -0.19 3.55 -1.11
C PHE A 86 0.31 3.34 0.32
N ILE A 87 -0.19 2.30 0.97
CA ILE A 87 0.23 1.91 2.31
C ILE A 87 0.64 0.44 2.29
N LEU A 88 1.77 0.15 2.90
CA LEU A 88 2.28 -1.19 3.10
C LEU A 88 2.36 -1.51 4.59
N TRP A 89 1.95 -2.72 4.94
CA TRP A 89 2.02 -3.27 6.28
C TRP A 89 2.96 -4.46 6.32
N TYR A 90 3.90 -4.40 7.26
CA TYR A 90 4.94 -5.40 7.48
C TYR A 90 4.84 -5.93 8.90
N PRO A 91 4.09 -7.02 9.14
CA PRO A 91 4.02 -7.61 10.47
C PRO A 91 5.38 -8.21 10.85
N ASN A 92 5.71 -8.14 12.14
CA ASN A 92 6.93 -8.67 12.75
C ASN A 92 8.26 -8.09 12.23
N LYS A 93 8.20 -7.00 11.45
CA LYS A 93 9.36 -6.31 10.88
C LYS A 93 9.62 -4.96 11.56
N THR A 94 10.89 -4.58 11.68
CA THR A 94 11.31 -3.25 12.14
C THR A 94 11.52 -2.31 10.95
N PRO A 95 11.47 -0.98 11.15
CA PRO A 95 11.70 -0.03 10.07
C PRO A 95 13.01 -0.28 9.31
N SER A 96 14.10 -0.55 10.03
CA SER A 96 15.42 -0.80 9.44
C SER A 96 15.43 -1.95 8.42
N CYS A 97 14.67 -3.02 8.63
CA CYS A 97 14.66 -4.15 7.67
C CYS A 97 13.75 -3.90 6.46
N VAL A 98 12.86 -2.90 6.54
CA VAL A 98 11.97 -2.53 5.44
C VAL A 98 12.68 -1.58 4.47
N GLU A 99 13.53 -0.70 4.99
CA GLU A 99 14.35 0.23 4.19
C GLU A 99 15.25 -0.51 3.20
N ASP A 100 15.91 -1.58 3.63
CA ASP A 100 16.79 -2.42 2.79
C ASP A 100 16.07 -3.10 1.61
N LYS A 101 14.74 -3.15 1.61
CA LYS A 101 13.94 -3.83 0.60
C LYS A 101 13.69 -2.99 -0.66
N PHE A 102 13.87 -1.68 -0.56
CA PHE A 102 13.57 -0.72 -1.63
C PHE A 102 14.77 0.14 -2.04
N MET A 103 15.94 -0.06 -1.42
CA MET A 103 17.25 0.43 -1.89
C MET A 103 17.88 -0.56 -2.87
#